data_AF-A0A1I2JX15-F1
#
_entry.id   AF-A0A1I2JX15-F1
#
_cell.length_a   1.000
_cell.length_b   1.000
_cell.length_c   1.000
_cell.angle_alpha   90.00
_cell.angle_beta   90.00
_cell.angle_gamma   90.00
#
_symmetry.space_group_name_H-M   'P 1'
#
loop_
_entity.id
_entity.type
_entity.pdbx_description
1 polymer ?
#
loop_
_entity_poly.entity_id
_entity_poly.type
_entity_poly.pdbx_seq_one_letter_code
_entity_poly.pdbx_strand_id
1 'polypeptide(L)'
;MKNSMFKAIATLACAAALTACGGGANNDDTTPLPPQPAYTMAAGEVVGTSPTAVASGDLVSYYATGYVYDETKADKKGGKPFITPRVGAPQVVTVGVGAVIPGIDQGLVGMKVGGKRTWLIPANMAFGPAGYTDAAGTLQVPANTAVVFDLEVVSFTTLSLIPKTDTVIGTGATAATRNLVTINYTGYLRDNNKADKKGTKFESSSAPFSFLLNVDSRIQGWDLGILGMKVGGKRTLEVPANMAWGKDGRKDNAGNVIVPANTDVVYDIELTAVNATPPAQTTQPPFQIIDDVIGTGTLAAAKGHTLSVQYSGYLYNGSVTDKKGLRFDTSRITGTPFSVKLGDNKVIQGWENGLLGVKAGGKRTLIIPADQAYGANAQGSIPANAPLIFEIEVVSVTAP
;
A
#
# COMPACT_ATOMS: atom_id res chain seq x y z
N MET A 1 14.17 34.22 -16.95
CA MET A 1 14.10 33.99 -15.48
C MET A 1 12.63 33.86 -15.09
N LYS A 2 12.06 32.67 -15.27
CA LYS A 2 10.65 32.33 -15.00
C LYS A 2 10.58 30.84 -14.64
N ASN A 3 9.89 30.55 -13.53
CA ASN A 3 8.99 29.41 -13.25
C ASN A 3 9.47 27.98 -13.59
N SER A 4 9.56 27.09 -12.58
CA SER A 4 8.48 26.16 -12.13
C SER A 4 8.40 24.90 -13.04
N MET A 5 8.12 23.65 -12.64
CA MET A 5 7.26 23.16 -11.55
C MET A 5 7.29 21.60 -11.48
N PHE A 6 6.82 21.08 -10.34
CA PHE A 6 6.29 19.74 -10.04
C PHE A 6 7.24 18.55 -9.80
N LYS A 7 7.36 18.08 -8.57
CA LYS A 7 7.59 16.67 -8.20
C LYS A 7 6.69 16.40 -6.99
N ALA A 8 5.81 15.42 -7.08
CA ALA A 8 5.03 14.82 -5.99
C ALA A 8 4.75 13.39 -6.49
N ILE A 9 4.98 12.32 -5.75
CA ILE A 9 4.42 11.98 -4.43
C ILE A 9 5.40 11.00 -3.76
N ALA A 10 5.80 11.23 -2.50
CA ALA A 10 6.44 10.22 -1.67
C ALA A 10 5.55 9.88 -0.47
N THR A 11 5.29 8.58 -0.37
CA THR A 11 5.30 7.74 0.84
C THR A 11 5.63 8.44 2.15
N LEU A 12 4.64 8.51 3.05
CA LEU A 12 4.87 8.47 4.49
C LEU A 12 4.92 7.02 4.97
N ALA A 13 5.93 6.69 5.77
CA ALA A 13 5.98 5.49 6.58
C ALA A 13 6.16 5.88 8.05
N CYS A 14 5.32 5.26 8.89
CA CYS A 14 5.53 4.83 10.27
C CYS A 14 5.78 5.85 11.40
N ALA A 15 4.82 5.91 12.33
CA ALA A 15 5.08 6.04 13.76
C ALA A 15 4.03 5.23 14.53
N ALA A 16 4.32 3.96 14.80
CA ALA A 16 3.65 3.20 15.86
C ALA A 16 4.57 3.21 17.09
N ALA A 17 4.19 4.00 18.09
CA ALA A 17 4.67 3.85 19.46
C ALA A 17 3.49 4.07 20.41
N LEU A 18 2.88 2.97 20.85
CA LEU A 18 2.12 2.92 22.09
C LEU A 18 2.78 1.90 22.98
N THR A 19 3.72 2.39 23.79
CA THR A 19 4.09 1.77 25.06
C THR A 19 4.29 2.91 26.05
N ALA A 20 3.27 3.15 26.86
CA ALA A 20 3.44 3.83 28.13
C ALA A 20 4.19 2.87 29.07
N CYS A 21 5.49 3.06 29.20
CA CYS A 21 6.29 2.66 30.35
C CYS A 21 7.52 3.57 30.36
N GLY A 22 7.64 4.40 31.39
CA GLY A 22 8.65 5.44 31.49
C GLY A 22 10.08 4.91 31.70
N GLY A 23 11.04 5.75 31.35
CA GLY A 23 12.39 5.70 31.90
C GLY A 23 13.51 5.84 30.88
N GLY A 24 13.99 7.07 30.66
CA GLY A 24 15.41 7.31 30.39
C GLY A 24 15.79 7.79 28.99
N ALA A 25 15.36 8.99 28.59
CA ALA A 25 16.15 9.82 27.69
C ALA A 25 16.05 11.27 28.18
N ASN A 26 17.16 11.80 28.67
CA ASN A 26 17.31 13.18 29.11
C ASN A 26 17.25 14.10 27.89
N ASN A 27 16.04 14.47 27.46
CA ASN A 27 15.84 15.60 26.56
C ASN A 27 15.11 16.67 27.36
N ASP A 28 15.90 17.49 28.04
CA ASP A 28 15.47 18.72 28.70
C ASP A 28 15.14 19.79 27.64
N ASP A 29 14.27 19.42 26.69
CA ASP A 29 13.65 20.36 25.76
C ASP A 29 12.47 20.98 26.49
N THR A 30 12.76 22.04 27.23
CA THR A 30 11.82 22.83 28.02
C THR A 30 10.94 23.74 27.15
N THR A 31 10.96 23.58 25.82
CA THR A 31 10.09 24.34 24.93
C THR A 31 8.63 23.98 25.21
N PRO A 32 7.76 24.96 25.53
CA PRO A 32 6.35 24.71 25.75
C PRO A 32 5.74 24.05 24.50
N LEU A 33 5.11 22.90 24.66
CA LEU A 33 4.40 22.24 23.57
C LEU A 33 3.33 23.20 23.02
N PRO A 34 3.14 23.27 21.68
CA PRO A 34 2.06 24.04 21.10
C PRO A 34 0.71 23.58 21.67
N PRO A 35 -0.29 24.48 21.82
CA PRO A 35 -1.64 24.09 22.21
C PRO A 35 -2.17 22.94 21.35
N GLN A 36 -2.65 21.88 21.98
CA GLN A 36 -3.17 20.70 21.29
C GLN A 36 -4.71 20.69 21.35
N PRO A 37 -5.40 20.58 20.20
CA PRO A 37 -6.84 20.35 20.21
C PRO A 37 -7.15 18.93 20.69
N ALA A 38 -8.34 18.73 21.27
CA ALA A 38 -8.88 17.39 21.41
C ALA A 38 -9.09 16.75 20.04
N TYR A 39 -8.89 15.43 19.94
CA TYR A 39 -9.24 14.67 18.74
C TYR A 39 -10.75 14.73 18.52
N THR A 40 -11.19 15.58 17.60
CA THR A 40 -12.61 15.89 17.39
C THR A 40 -12.91 16.14 15.93
N MET A 41 -14.14 15.82 15.54
CA MET A 41 -14.66 16.17 14.22
C MET A 41 -15.07 17.65 14.23
N ALA A 42 -14.62 18.42 13.23
CA ALA A 42 -15.09 19.79 13.03
C ALA A 42 -16.54 19.81 12.54
N ALA A 43 -17.22 20.95 12.69
CA ALA A 43 -18.55 21.15 12.15
C ALA A 43 -18.55 21.08 10.60
N GLY A 44 -19.59 20.47 10.01
CA GLY A 44 -19.80 20.45 8.55
C GLY A 44 -19.65 19.10 7.85
N GLU A 45 -20.01 17.99 8.50
CA GLU A 45 -20.02 16.66 7.86
C GLU A 45 -20.99 16.58 6.68
N VAL A 46 -20.53 16.00 5.57
CA VAL A 46 -21.40 15.50 4.51
C VAL A 46 -21.60 14.00 4.77
N VAL A 47 -22.82 13.59 5.09
CA VAL A 47 -23.15 12.18 5.29
C VAL A 47 -23.18 11.49 3.92
N GLY A 48 -22.36 10.45 3.75
CA GLY A 48 -22.32 9.69 2.51
C GLY A 48 -23.57 8.84 2.26
N THR A 49 -23.65 8.27 1.06
CA THR A 49 -24.86 7.63 0.51
C THR A 49 -24.89 6.11 0.67
N SER A 50 -23.76 5.45 0.98
CA SER A 50 -23.74 4.00 1.10
C SER A 50 -24.66 3.47 2.21
N PRO A 51 -25.27 2.29 2.04
CA PRO A 51 -26.16 1.72 3.04
C PRO A 51 -25.40 1.38 4.33
N THR A 52 -24.19 0.84 4.19
CA THR A 52 -23.26 0.56 5.28
C THR A 52 -22.21 1.65 5.41
N ALA A 53 -21.55 1.70 6.57
CA ALA A 53 -20.42 2.58 6.83
C ALA A 53 -19.13 1.77 6.92
N VAL A 54 -17.99 2.43 6.67
CA VAL A 54 -16.65 1.89 6.84
C VAL A 54 -16.50 1.31 8.24
N ALA A 55 -16.10 0.04 8.32
CA ALA A 55 -15.71 -0.62 9.55
C ALA A 55 -14.18 -0.73 9.65
N SER A 56 -13.68 -0.93 10.87
CA SER A 56 -12.29 -1.36 11.06
C SER A 56 -12.08 -2.70 10.35
N GLY A 57 -11.01 -2.79 9.57
CA GLY A 57 -10.69 -3.90 8.68
C GLY A 57 -11.02 -3.63 7.21
N ASP A 58 -11.89 -2.67 6.90
CA ASP A 58 -12.31 -2.43 5.51
C ASP A 58 -11.18 -1.87 4.65
N LEU A 59 -11.16 -2.26 3.37
CA LEU A 59 -10.29 -1.64 2.37
C LEU A 59 -10.99 -0.38 1.86
N VAL A 60 -10.48 0.78 2.21
CA VAL A 60 -11.11 2.08 1.95
C VAL A 60 -10.29 2.85 0.93
N SER A 61 -10.97 3.29 -0.12
CA SER A 61 -10.50 4.29 -1.07
C SER A 61 -10.99 5.67 -0.64
N TYR A 62 -10.09 6.62 -0.44
CA TYR A 62 -10.41 7.94 0.10
C TYR A 62 -9.48 9.05 -0.45
N TYR A 63 -9.96 10.28 -0.41
CA TYR A 63 -9.15 11.48 -0.58
C TYR A 63 -8.86 12.11 0.78
N ALA A 64 -7.67 12.70 0.92
CA ALA A 64 -7.27 13.42 2.11
C ALA A 64 -6.55 14.73 1.77
N THR A 65 -6.92 15.81 2.45
CA THR A 65 -6.22 17.10 2.40
C THR A 65 -5.79 17.49 3.81
N GLY A 66 -4.50 17.70 4.03
CA GLY A 66 -3.93 17.98 5.35
C GLY A 66 -3.46 19.42 5.51
N TYR A 67 -3.77 20.05 6.64
CA TYR A 67 -3.39 21.42 7.00
C TYR A 67 -2.75 21.44 8.39
N VAL A 68 -1.80 22.35 8.62
CA VAL A 68 -1.35 22.64 9.99
C VAL A 68 -2.52 23.25 10.76
N TYR A 69 -2.70 22.84 12.02
CA TYR A 69 -3.75 23.39 12.87
C TYR A 69 -3.47 24.87 13.21
N ASP A 70 -4.48 25.71 13.05
CA ASP A 70 -4.42 27.14 13.41
C ASP A 70 -5.66 27.51 14.23
N GLU A 71 -5.47 27.70 15.53
CA GLU A 71 -6.57 28.02 16.45
C GLU A 71 -7.27 29.36 16.13
N THR A 72 -6.58 30.28 15.44
CA THR A 72 -7.09 31.61 15.12
C THR A 72 -8.08 31.59 13.94
N LYS A 73 -8.09 30.49 13.17
CA LYS A 73 -8.96 30.33 11.99
C LYS A 73 -10.29 29.69 12.37
N ALA A 74 -11.34 30.07 11.63
CA ALA A 74 -12.68 29.53 11.84
C ALA A 74 -12.77 28.04 11.49
N ASP A 75 -12.13 27.62 10.39
CA ASP A 75 -12.03 26.23 9.93
C ASP A 75 -10.84 25.47 10.53
N LYS A 76 -10.06 26.15 11.38
CA LYS A 76 -8.85 25.64 12.05
C LYS A 76 -7.72 25.23 11.09
N LYS A 77 -7.80 25.59 9.81
CA LYS A 77 -6.81 25.26 8.80
C LYS A 77 -5.84 26.43 8.67
N GLY A 78 -4.56 26.15 8.89
CA GLY A 78 -3.47 27.12 8.76
C GLY A 78 -3.17 27.45 7.30
N GLY A 79 -1.88 27.51 6.96
CA GLY A 79 -1.41 27.87 5.62
C GLY A 79 -1.84 26.91 4.51
N LYS A 80 -1.05 26.85 3.44
CA LYS A 80 -1.33 25.93 2.33
C LYS A 80 -1.36 24.48 2.84
N PRO A 81 -2.22 23.63 2.28
CA PRO A 81 -2.25 22.22 2.63
C PRO A 81 -0.89 21.58 2.38
N PHE A 82 -0.40 20.81 3.34
CA PHE A 82 0.86 20.07 3.22
C PHE A 82 0.68 18.73 2.48
N ILE A 83 -0.57 18.24 2.42
CA ILE A 83 -0.98 17.09 1.60
C ILE A 83 -2.25 17.48 0.86
N THR A 84 -2.30 17.21 -0.44
CA THR A 84 -3.49 17.40 -1.28
C THR A 84 -3.82 16.13 -2.08
N PRO A 85 -5.11 15.85 -2.33
CA PRO A 85 -5.53 14.76 -3.20
C PRO A 85 -4.95 14.91 -4.61
N ARG A 86 -4.46 13.81 -5.19
CA ARG A 86 -4.16 13.77 -6.63
C ARG A 86 -5.47 13.50 -7.36
N VAL A 87 -5.82 14.39 -8.30
CA VAL A 87 -7.06 14.27 -9.10
C VAL A 87 -7.08 12.91 -9.79
N GLY A 88 -8.15 12.15 -9.55
CA GLY A 88 -8.34 10.81 -10.13
C GLY A 88 -7.46 9.71 -9.53
N ALA A 89 -6.80 9.94 -8.40
CA ALA A 89 -5.96 8.92 -7.73
C ALA A 89 -6.20 8.94 -6.21
N PRO A 90 -7.29 8.32 -5.73
CA PRO A 90 -7.55 8.20 -4.30
C PRO A 90 -6.51 7.31 -3.61
N GLN A 91 -6.30 7.57 -2.32
CA GLN A 91 -5.48 6.73 -1.46
C GLN A 91 -6.28 5.49 -1.08
N VAL A 92 -5.62 4.33 -1.00
CA VAL A 92 -6.25 3.08 -0.56
C VAL A 92 -5.54 2.55 0.67
N VAL A 93 -6.32 2.27 1.71
CA VAL A 93 -5.81 1.81 2.99
C VAL A 93 -6.77 0.78 3.60
N THR A 94 -6.23 -0.21 4.30
CA THR A 94 -7.03 -0.99 5.25
C THR A 94 -7.18 -0.15 6.51
N VAL A 95 -8.41 0.23 6.85
CA VAL A 95 -8.69 1.12 7.99
C VAL A 95 -8.69 0.35 9.31
N GLY A 96 -8.22 0.96 10.38
CA GLY A 96 -8.23 0.41 11.74
C GLY A 96 -7.13 -0.60 12.05
N VAL A 97 -6.14 -0.73 11.15
CA VAL A 97 -4.98 -1.64 11.32
C VAL A 97 -3.64 -0.88 11.41
N GLY A 98 -3.66 0.45 11.54
CA GLY A 98 -2.47 1.28 11.70
C GLY A 98 -1.67 1.48 10.41
N ALA A 99 -2.32 1.40 9.25
CA ALA A 99 -1.64 1.57 7.96
C ALA A 99 -1.41 3.06 7.58
N VAL A 100 -2.06 3.99 8.29
CA VAL A 100 -1.88 5.45 8.21
C VAL A 100 -1.75 6.03 9.62
N ILE A 101 -1.53 7.35 9.74
CA ILE A 101 -1.48 8.00 11.07
C ILE A 101 -2.77 7.73 11.86
N PRO A 102 -2.69 7.56 13.20
CA PRO A 102 -3.82 7.15 14.02
C PRO A 102 -5.08 7.97 13.83
N GLY A 103 -4.97 9.29 13.66
CA GLY A 103 -6.12 10.17 13.48
C GLY A 103 -6.85 9.99 12.14
N ILE A 104 -6.15 9.63 11.05
CA ILE A 104 -6.83 9.26 9.79
C ILE A 104 -7.44 7.86 9.92
N ASP A 105 -6.69 6.94 10.52
CA ASP A 105 -7.12 5.55 10.69
C ASP A 105 -8.42 5.46 11.51
N GLN A 106 -8.55 6.28 12.55
CA GLN A 106 -9.80 6.38 13.31
C GLN A 106 -10.85 7.25 12.60
N GLY A 107 -10.43 8.32 11.92
CA GLY A 107 -11.35 9.29 11.33
C GLY A 107 -12.18 8.77 10.16
N LEU A 108 -11.66 7.76 9.45
CA LEU A 108 -12.35 7.07 8.35
C LEU A 108 -13.43 6.09 8.84
N VAL A 109 -13.31 5.56 10.05
CA VAL A 109 -14.30 4.60 10.59
C VAL A 109 -15.66 5.27 10.75
N GLY A 110 -16.72 4.57 10.34
CA GLY A 110 -18.09 5.05 10.37
C GLY A 110 -18.43 6.05 9.26
N MET A 111 -17.51 6.38 8.35
CA MET A 111 -17.82 7.16 7.16
C MET A 111 -18.57 6.32 6.11
N LYS A 112 -19.36 6.97 5.26
CA LYS A 112 -20.07 6.36 4.14
C LYS A 112 -19.49 6.83 2.81
N VAL A 113 -19.70 6.07 1.73
CA VAL A 113 -19.27 6.45 0.38
C VAL A 113 -19.84 7.81 -0.01
N GLY A 114 -19.01 8.70 -0.53
CA GLY A 114 -19.32 10.11 -0.83
C GLY A 114 -19.34 11.02 0.40
N GLY A 115 -19.14 10.47 1.60
CA GLY A 115 -19.13 11.24 2.83
C GLY A 115 -17.84 12.04 2.99
N LYS A 116 -17.95 13.24 3.56
CA LYS A 116 -16.82 14.14 3.83
C LYS A 116 -16.79 14.53 5.30
N ARG A 117 -15.60 14.51 5.91
CA ARG A 117 -15.38 14.90 7.31
C ARG A 117 -14.11 15.72 7.45
N THR A 118 -14.11 16.63 8.40
CA THR A 118 -12.91 17.36 8.82
C THR A 118 -12.54 16.93 10.24
N TRP A 119 -11.32 16.47 10.45
CA TRP A 119 -10.82 16.02 11.75
C TRP A 119 -9.71 16.94 12.27
N LEU A 120 -9.82 17.35 13.53
CA LEU A 120 -8.75 17.98 14.29
C LEU A 120 -7.97 16.86 14.97
N ILE A 121 -6.68 16.76 14.65
CA ILE A 121 -5.83 15.64 15.08
C ILE A 121 -4.68 16.19 15.92
N PRO A 122 -4.63 15.88 17.24
CA PRO A 122 -3.49 16.26 18.08
C PRO A 122 -2.20 15.60 17.60
N ALA A 123 -1.06 16.19 17.94
CA ALA A 123 0.24 15.76 17.45
C ALA A 123 0.54 14.27 17.74
N ASN A 124 0.12 13.75 18.90
CA ASN A 124 0.30 12.35 19.29
C ASN A 124 -0.50 11.34 18.43
N MET A 125 -1.50 11.80 17.69
CA MET A 125 -2.28 11.01 16.73
C MET A 125 -1.94 11.37 15.27
N ALA A 126 -0.99 12.29 15.07
CA ALA A 126 -0.49 12.74 13.78
C ALA A 126 0.99 12.36 13.61
N PHE A 127 1.89 13.34 13.60
CA PHE A 127 3.33 13.15 13.32
C PHE A 127 4.24 13.25 14.56
N GLY A 128 3.65 13.54 15.73
CA GLY A 128 4.33 13.52 17.02
C GLY A 128 5.60 14.39 17.08
N PRO A 129 6.58 14.00 17.91
CA PRO A 129 7.83 14.74 18.08
C PRO A 129 8.71 14.84 16.83
N ALA A 130 8.48 13.99 15.83
CA ALA A 130 9.27 14.01 14.60
C ALA A 130 8.79 15.09 13.60
N GLY A 131 7.50 15.45 13.63
CA GLY A 131 6.90 16.27 12.59
C GLY A 131 6.84 15.53 11.24
N TYR A 132 6.58 16.26 10.17
CA TYR A 132 6.52 15.73 8.80
C TYR A 132 7.38 16.58 7.85
N THR A 133 8.34 15.91 7.23
CA THR A 133 9.17 16.45 6.15
C THR A 133 8.79 15.73 4.86
N ASP A 134 8.55 16.48 3.79
CA ASP A 134 8.15 15.91 2.52
C ASP A 134 9.30 15.23 1.77
N ALA A 135 8.96 14.63 0.62
CA ALA A 135 9.90 13.98 -0.30
C ALA A 135 11.07 14.87 -0.74
N ALA A 136 10.87 16.19 -0.76
CA ALA A 136 11.87 17.16 -1.18
C ALA A 136 12.77 17.60 -0.03
N GLY A 137 12.62 17.01 1.17
CA GLY A 137 13.36 17.39 2.36
C GLY A 137 12.85 18.68 3.00
N THR A 138 11.69 19.18 2.58
CA THR A 138 11.11 20.42 3.13
C THR A 138 10.23 20.05 4.33
N LEU A 139 10.51 20.68 5.47
CA LEU A 139 9.67 20.53 6.66
C LEU A 139 8.29 21.14 6.38
N GLN A 140 7.26 20.31 6.44
CA GLN A 140 5.88 20.69 6.15
C GLN A 140 5.03 20.82 7.43
N VAL A 141 5.25 19.93 8.40
CA VAL A 141 4.62 20.00 9.72
C VAL A 141 5.72 19.96 10.76
N PRO A 142 5.86 21.00 11.61
CA PRO A 142 6.85 20.98 12.67
C PRO A 142 6.62 19.85 13.69
N ALA A 143 7.64 19.56 14.48
CA ALA A 143 7.54 18.65 15.62
C ALA A 143 6.39 19.06 16.55
N ASN A 144 5.73 18.07 17.15
CA ASN A 144 4.65 18.23 18.13
C ASN A 144 3.50 19.14 17.67
N THR A 145 3.26 19.23 16.37
CA THR A 145 2.24 20.11 15.79
C THR A 145 0.96 19.34 15.48
N ALA A 146 -0.17 19.87 15.93
CA ALA A 146 -1.49 19.36 15.59
C ALA A 146 -1.84 19.67 14.12
N VAL A 147 -2.71 18.88 13.53
CA VAL A 147 -3.09 18.99 12.11
C VAL A 147 -4.60 18.88 11.94
N VAL A 148 -5.09 19.38 10.81
CA VAL A 148 -6.47 19.25 10.37
C VAL A 148 -6.51 18.46 9.07
N PHE A 149 -7.37 17.46 8.98
CA PHE A 149 -7.55 16.66 7.78
C PHE A 149 -8.98 16.71 7.27
N ASP A 150 -9.15 17.07 6.00
CA ASP A 150 -10.38 16.83 5.25
C ASP A 150 -10.30 15.46 4.59
N LEU A 151 -11.24 14.58 4.92
CA LEU A 151 -11.35 13.21 4.41
C LEU A 151 -12.61 13.07 3.55
N GLU A 152 -12.51 12.35 2.45
CA GLU A 152 -13.64 11.99 1.59
C GLU A 152 -13.56 10.52 1.19
N VAL A 153 -14.57 9.72 1.52
CA VAL A 153 -14.60 8.29 1.14
C VAL A 153 -15.13 8.14 -0.28
N VAL A 154 -14.35 7.50 -1.15
CA VAL A 154 -14.69 7.23 -2.55
C VAL A 154 -15.37 5.88 -2.70
N SER A 155 -14.84 4.85 -2.05
CA SER A 155 -15.42 3.50 -2.00
C SER A 155 -14.83 2.75 -0.82
N PHE A 156 -15.49 1.68 -0.38
CA PHE A 156 -14.86 0.71 0.49
C PHE A 156 -15.36 -0.70 0.19
N THR A 157 -14.51 -1.68 0.49
CA THR A 157 -14.86 -3.09 0.46
C THR A 157 -14.86 -3.60 1.89
N THR A 158 -16.01 -4.10 2.35
CA THR A 158 -16.08 -4.69 3.69
C THR A 158 -15.24 -5.95 3.72
N LEU A 159 -14.15 -5.88 4.47
CA LEU A 159 -13.34 -7.06 4.70
C LEU A 159 -13.81 -7.61 6.04
N SER A 160 -14.74 -8.56 5.99
CA SER A 160 -15.01 -9.42 7.15
C SER A 160 -13.66 -9.85 7.69
N LEU A 161 -13.31 -9.37 8.91
CA LEU A 161 -12.09 -9.75 9.58
C LEU A 161 -12.02 -11.27 9.53
N ILE A 162 -11.11 -11.79 8.72
CA ILE A 162 -10.99 -13.22 8.52
C ILE A 162 -10.80 -13.87 9.88
N PRO A 163 -11.61 -14.89 10.25
CA PRO A 163 -11.45 -15.54 11.54
C PRO A 163 -10.01 -16.04 11.68
N LYS A 164 -9.37 -15.64 12.78
CA LYS A 164 -7.97 -15.98 13.06
C LYS A 164 -7.81 -16.44 14.50
N THR A 165 -6.98 -17.47 14.67
CA THR A 165 -6.67 -18.05 15.97
C THR A 165 -5.16 -18.15 16.12
N ASP A 166 -4.59 -17.45 17.08
CA ASP A 166 -3.18 -17.60 17.45
C ASP A 166 -3.02 -18.89 18.27
N THR A 167 -2.33 -19.88 17.70
CA THR A 167 -1.97 -21.12 18.40
C THR A 167 -0.67 -20.97 19.18
N VAL A 168 0.21 -20.06 18.74
CA VAL A 168 1.40 -19.61 19.46
C VAL A 168 1.53 -18.11 19.26
N ILE A 169 1.65 -17.35 20.36
CA ILE A 169 1.95 -15.91 20.29
C ILE A 169 3.47 -15.74 20.24
N GLY A 170 3.96 -15.18 19.13
CA GLY A 170 5.39 -14.89 18.97
C GLY A 170 5.88 -13.76 19.87
N THR A 171 7.20 -13.67 20.04
CA THR A 171 7.86 -12.66 20.88
C THR A 171 8.71 -11.67 20.11
N GLY A 172 9.01 -11.93 18.83
CA GLY A 172 9.86 -11.07 18.01
C GLY A 172 9.11 -9.90 17.37
N ALA A 173 9.71 -9.35 16.31
CA ALA A 173 9.15 -8.22 15.58
C ALA A 173 7.71 -8.48 15.09
N THR A 174 6.88 -7.43 15.14
CA THR A 174 5.48 -7.48 14.71
C THR A 174 5.37 -7.24 13.21
N ALA A 175 4.66 -8.10 12.49
CA ALA A 175 4.33 -7.93 11.09
C ALA A 175 3.40 -6.73 10.88
N ALA A 176 3.89 -5.73 10.15
CA ALA A 176 3.16 -4.52 9.78
C ALA A 176 3.07 -4.36 8.25
N THR A 177 2.25 -3.39 7.81
CA THR A 177 2.11 -3.08 6.37
C THR A 177 3.46 -2.79 5.72
N ARG A 178 3.61 -3.28 4.49
CA ARG A 178 4.80 -3.19 3.63
C ARG A 178 6.07 -3.84 4.19
N ASN A 179 6.02 -4.51 5.34
CA ASN A 179 7.14 -5.32 5.79
C ASN A 179 7.32 -6.53 4.87
N LEU A 180 8.57 -6.91 4.64
CA LEU A 180 8.91 -8.22 4.12
C LEU A 180 8.70 -9.23 5.25
N VAL A 181 7.66 -10.05 5.13
CA VAL A 181 7.40 -11.15 6.06
C VAL A 181 7.90 -12.45 5.45
N THR A 182 8.50 -13.29 6.27
CA THR A 182 8.86 -14.67 5.91
C THR A 182 8.02 -15.62 6.73
N ILE A 183 7.36 -16.56 6.06
CA ILE A 183 6.46 -17.51 6.68
C ILE A 183 6.75 -18.95 6.25
N ASN A 184 6.42 -19.89 7.12
CA ASN A 184 6.06 -21.25 6.71
C ASN A 184 4.53 -21.36 6.73
N TYR A 185 3.95 -22.15 5.82
CA TYR A 185 2.50 -22.29 5.77
C TYR A 185 2.04 -23.64 5.24
N THR A 186 0.80 -23.99 5.60
CA THR A 186 0.06 -25.11 5.00
C THR A 186 -1.37 -24.66 4.72
N GLY A 187 -1.86 -24.92 3.50
CA GLY A 187 -3.21 -24.58 3.05
C GLY A 187 -4.11 -25.81 2.93
N TYR A 188 -5.34 -25.67 3.39
CA TYR A 188 -6.40 -26.69 3.39
C TYR A 188 -7.68 -26.14 2.77
N LEU A 189 -8.42 -26.97 2.02
CA LEU A 189 -9.80 -26.65 1.68
C LEU A 189 -10.63 -26.65 2.98
N ARG A 190 -11.54 -25.70 3.13
CA ARG A 190 -12.39 -25.65 4.32
C ARG A 190 -13.35 -26.84 4.36
N ASP A 191 -13.43 -27.51 5.51
CA ASP A 191 -14.39 -28.58 5.77
C ASP A 191 -15.19 -28.26 7.04
N ASN A 192 -16.44 -27.83 6.87
CA ASN A 192 -17.30 -27.43 7.99
C ASN A 192 -17.69 -28.60 8.92
N ASN A 193 -17.44 -29.85 8.52
CA ASN A 193 -17.73 -31.02 9.37
C ASN A 193 -16.61 -31.31 10.38
N LYS A 194 -15.45 -30.64 10.25
CA LYS A 194 -14.32 -30.83 11.16
C LYS A 194 -14.19 -29.66 12.13
N ALA A 195 -13.81 -29.96 13.38
CA ALA A 195 -13.65 -28.97 14.42
C ALA A 195 -12.58 -27.91 14.10
N ASP A 196 -11.48 -28.32 13.46
CA ASP A 196 -10.40 -27.42 13.00
C ASP A 196 -10.67 -26.81 11.62
N LYS A 197 -11.78 -27.20 10.99
CA LYS A 197 -12.24 -26.80 9.65
C LYS A 197 -11.27 -27.16 8.52
N LYS A 198 -10.31 -28.06 8.73
CA LYS A 198 -9.26 -28.41 7.75
C LYS A 198 -9.61 -29.69 6.98
N GLY A 199 -10.05 -29.50 5.74
CA GLY A 199 -10.29 -30.58 4.78
C GLY A 199 -9.02 -31.05 4.08
N THR A 200 -9.10 -31.25 2.77
CA THR A 200 -7.98 -31.68 1.93
C THR A 200 -6.87 -30.64 1.92
N LYS A 201 -5.65 -31.06 2.25
CA LYS A 201 -4.45 -30.24 2.09
C LYS A 201 -4.16 -30.03 0.61
N PHE A 202 -4.06 -28.78 0.16
CA PHE A 202 -3.80 -28.47 -1.24
C PHE A 202 -2.41 -27.84 -1.47
N GLU A 203 -1.78 -27.28 -0.44
CA GLU A 203 -0.40 -26.81 -0.55
C GLU A 203 0.34 -26.73 0.80
N SER A 204 1.66 -26.68 0.75
CA SER A 204 2.53 -26.36 1.89
C SER A 204 3.82 -25.72 1.39
N SER A 205 4.39 -24.79 2.15
CA SER A 205 5.71 -24.26 1.85
C SER A 205 6.79 -25.35 1.97
N SER A 206 7.55 -25.60 0.91
CA SER A 206 8.73 -26.48 0.95
C SER A 206 9.98 -25.80 1.51
N ALA A 207 9.98 -24.45 1.52
CA ALA A 207 10.99 -23.59 2.11
C ALA A 207 10.33 -22.29 2.60
N PRO A 208 10.96 -21.53 3.51
CA PRO A 208 10.39 -20.26 3.99
C PRO A 208 10.03 -19.34 2.83
N PHE A 209 8.79 -18.90 2.81
CA PHE A 209 8.22 -18.09 1.75
C PHE A 209 8.18 -16.62 2.18
N SER A 210 8.75 -15.72 1.38
CA SER A 210 8.80 -14.29 1.71
C SER A 210 7.98 -13.45 0.76
N PHE A 211 7.24 -12.48 1.31
CA PHE A 211 6.47 -11.51 0.53
C PHE A 211 6.28 -10.19 1.29
N LEU A 212 5.95 -9.12 0.56
CA LEU A 212 5.61 -7.85 1.19
C LEU A 212 4.15 -7.89 1.66
N LEU A 213 3.93 -7.60 2.93
CA LEU A 213 2.60 -7.68 3.55
C LEU A 213 1.75 -6.45 3.20
N ASN A 214 0.48 -6.68 2.86
CA ASN A 214 -0.50 -5.63 2.56
C ASN A 214 -0.10 -4.74 1.36
N VAL A 215 0.44 -5.37 0.32
CA VAL A 215 0.64 -4.76 -1.01
C VAL A 215 0.04 -5.64 -2.12
N ASP A 216 -0.91 -6.50 -1.76
CA ASP A 216 -1.58 -7.49 -2.61
C ASP A 216 -0.60 -8.51 -3.22
N SER A 217 0.56 -8.73 -2.59
CA SER A 217 1.55 -9.67 -3.13
C SER A 217 0.99 -11.09 -3.34
N ARG A 218 -0.05 -11.47 -2.60
CA ARG A 218 -0.69 -12.79 -2.62
C ARG A 218 -2.21 -12.67 -2.56
N ILE A 219 -2.88 -13.52 -1.77
CA ILE A 219 -4.30 -13.43 -1.54
C ILE A 219 -4.58 -12.40 -0.43
N GLN A 220 -5.69 -11.67 -0.54
CA GLN A 220 -6.07 -10.65 0.43
C GLN A 220 -6.18 -11.20 1.87
N GLY A 221 -6.59 -12.46 2.02
CA GLY A 221 -6.64 -13.12 3.32
C GLY A 221 -5.28 -13.22 4.01
N TRP A 222 -4.17 -13.32 3.28
CA TRP A 222 -2.85 -13.29 3.91
C TRP A 222 -2.48 -11.89 4.37
N ASP A 223 -2.74 -10.90 3.51
CA ASP A 223 -2.46 -9.49 3.83
C ASP A 223 -3.15 -9.05 5.11
N LEU A 224 -4.40 -9.44 5.33
CA LEU A 224 -5.14 -9.08 6.55
C LEU A 224 -4.85 -9.99 7.73
N GLY A 225 -4.63 -11.28 7.47
CA GLY A 225 -4.58 -12.30 8.51
C GLY A 225 -3.26 -12.31 9.27
N ILE A 226 -2.19 -11.93 8.60
CA ILE A 226 -0.83 -11.93 9.16
C ILE A 226 -0.51 -10.60 9.86
N LEU A 227 -1.25 -9.52 9.57
CA LEU A 227 -1.06 -8.25 10.27
C LEU A 227 -1.15 -8.43 11.80
N GLY A 228 -0.19 -7.82 12.49
CA GLY A 228 -0.06 -7.89 13.95
C GLY A 228 0.51 -9.20 14.49
N MET A 229 0.79 -10.19 13.65
CA MET A 229 1.46 -11.42 14.08
C MET A 229 2.92 -11.12 14.46
N LYS A 230 3.45 -11.75 15.52
CA LYS A 230 4.85 -11.57 15.96
C LYS A 230 5.72 -12.74 15.51
N VAL A 231 6.98 -12.48 15.20
CA VAL A 231 7.97 -13.51 14.83
C VAL A 231 8.04 -14.60 15.91
N GLY A 232 8.05 -15.87 15.47
CA GLY A 232 7.91 -17.07 16.29
C GLY A 232 6.46 -17.49 16.53
N GLY A 233 5.49 -16.69 16.12
CA GLY A 233 4.07 -16.98 16.28
C GLY A 233 3.55 -18.00 15.27
N LYS A 234 2.46 -18.66 15.64
CA LYS A 234 1.69 -19.57 14.79
C LYS A 234 0.22 -19.16 14.82
N ARG A 235 -0.41 -19.10 13.64
CA ARG A 235 -1.77 -18.60 13.46
C ARG A 235 -2.52 -19.45 12.45
N THR A 236 -3.75 -19.79 12.77
CA THR A 236 -4.70 -20.35 11.80
C THR A 236 -5.55 -19.21 11.25
N LEU A 237 -5.66 -19.11 9.93
CA LEU A 237 -6.52 -18.17 9.20
C LEU A 237 -7.63 -18.93 8.49
N GLU A 238 -8.86 -18.50 8.66
CA GLU A 238 -10.01 -18.93 7.87
C GLU A 238 -10.28 -17.87 6.79
N VAL A 239 -9.88 -18.13 5.56
CA VAL A 239 -9.95 -17.16 4.46
C VAL A 239 -11.16 -17.47 3.58
N PRO A 240 -12.18 -16.59 3.52
CA PRO A 240 -13.30 -16.76 2.63
C PRO A 240 -12.89 -16.74 1.16
N ALA A 241 -13.67 -17.38 0.29
CA ALA A 241 -13.33 -17.53 -1.12
C ALA A 241 -13.00 -16.19 -1.79
N ASN A 242 -13.79 -15.13 -1.55
CA ASN A 242 -13.58 -13.81 -2.15
C ASN A 242 -12.27 -13.11 -1.73
N MET A 243 -11.63 -13.55 -0.64
CA MET A 243 -10.31 -13.09 -0.19
C MET A 243 -9.20 -14.09 -0.49
N ALA A 244 -9.54 -15.22 -1.13
CA ALA A 244 -8.63 -16.22 -1.66
C ALA A 244 -8.60 -16.14 -3.21
N TRP A 245 -9.39 -16.98 -3.89
CA TRP A 245 -9.43 -17.07 -5.36
C TRP A 245 -10.82 -16.89 -5.98
N GLY A 246 -11.82 -16.60 -5.16
CA GLY A 246 -13.18 -16.25 -5.54
C GLY A 246 -13.79 -17.23 -6.54
N LYS A 247 -14.52 -16.68 -7.51
CA LYS A 247 -15.21 -17.43 -8.58
C LYS A 247 -14.27 -18.21 -9.50
N ASP A 248 -12.98 -17.89 -9.53
CA ASP A 248 -12.04 -18.46 -10.48
C ASP A 248 -11.33 -19.71 -9.92
N GLY A 249 -11.22 -19.82 -8.59
CA GLY A 249 -10.48 -20.91 -7.95
C GLY A 249 -8.98 -20.88 -8.30
N ARG A 250 -8.28 -22.00 -8.07
CA ARG A 250 -6.85 -22.13 -8.39
C ARG A 250 -6.54 -23.48 -9.04
N LYS A 251 -5.70 -23.42 -10.06
CA LYS A 251 -5.12 -24.59 -10.73
C LYS A 251 -3.61 -24.64 -10.50
N ASP A 252 -3.03 -25.83 -10.56
CA ASP A 252 -1.59 -26.01 -10.64
C ASP A 252 -1.06 -25.73 -12.07
N ASN A 253 0.26 -25.84 -12.24
CA ASN A 253 0.91 -25.61 -13.54
C ASN A 253 0.53 -26.66 -14.61
N ALA A 254 -0.01 -27.81 -14.20
CA ALA A 254 -0.52 -28.84 -15.10
C ALA A 254 -2.00 -28.62 -15.46
N GLY A 255 -2.64 -27.58 -14.90
CA GLY A 255 -4.04 -27.25 -15.12
C GLY A 255 -5.02 -28.00 -14.22
N ASN A 256 -4.54 -28.80 -13.26
CA ASN A 256 -5.40 -29.49 -12.30
C ASN A 256 -5.96 -28.50 -11.29
N VAL A 257 -7.25 -28.62 -10.97
CA VAL A 257 -7.90 -27.79 -9.94
C VAL A 257 -7.39 -28.22 -8.57
N ILE A 258 -6.66 -27.33 -7.90
CA ILE A 258 -6.18 -27.54 -6.53
C ILE A 258 -7.04 -26.82 -5.49
N VAL A 259 -7.72 -25.73 -5.90
CA VAL A 259 -8.75 -25.07 -5.10
C VAL A 259 -9.95 -24.81 -6.01
N PRO A 260 -11.11 -25.43 -5.75
CA PRO A 260 -12.29 -25.19 -6.57
C PRO A 260 -12.77 -23.72 -6.51
N ALA A 261 -13.56 -23.31 -7.50
CA ALA A 261 -14.20 -22.01 -7.49
C ALA A 261 -15.08 -21.82 -6.24
N ASN A 262 -15.17 -20.58 -5.76
CA ASN A 262 -15.96 -20.16 -4.59
C ASN A 262 -15.68 -20.98 -3.33
N THR A 263 -14.45 -21.46 -3.16
CA THR A 263 -14.06 -22.29 -2.02
C THR A 263 -13.33 -21.47 -0.96
N ASP A 264 -13.84 -21.50 0.26
CA ASP A 264 -13.14 -21.01 1.44
C ASP A 264 -11.95 -21.92 1.77
N VAL A 265 -10.89 -21.34 2.31
CA VAL A 265 -9.67 -22.08 2.65
C VAL A 265 -9.22 -21.77 4.07
N VAL A 266 -8.48 -22.71 4.66
CA VAL A 266 -7.87 -22.57 5.98
C VAL A 266 -6.35 -22.63 5.82
N TYR A 267 -5.64 -21.71 6.44
CA TYR A 267 -4.17 -21.70 6.47
C TYR A 267 -3.66 -21.81 7.88
N ASP A 268 -2.71 -22.71 8.11
CA ASP A 268 -1.79 -22.59 9.23
C ASP A 268 -0.55 -21.83 8.76
N ILE A 269 -0.19 -20.80 9.50
CA ILE A 269 0.93 -19.92 9.22
C ILE A 269 1.85 -19.88 10.43
N GLU A 270 3.15 -19.96 10.19
CA GLU A 270 4.20 -19.67 11.15
C GLU A 270 5.00 -18.48 10.62
N LEU A 271 5.10 -17.41 11.42
CA LEU A 271 5.86 -16.21 11.05
C LEU A 271 7.30 -16.35 11.55
N THR A 272 8.25 -16.45 10.63
CA THR A 272 9.66 -16.75 10.94
C THR A 272 10.57 -15.52 10.88
N ALA A 273 10.22 -14.51 10.07
CA ALA A 273 10.95 -13.24 10.04
C ALA A 273 10.06 -12.06 9.61
N VAL A 274 10.45 -10.86 10.04
CA VAL A 274 9.88 -9.57 9.62
C VAL A 274 11.03 -8.61 9.39
N ASN A 275 11.11 -8.02 8.19
CA ASN A 275 12.09 -7.02 7.81
C ASN A 275 11.40 -5.80 7.20
N ALA A 276 11.88 -4.59 7.54
CA ALA A 276 11.29 -3.35 7.01
C ALA A 276 11.53 -3.18 5.50
N THR A 277 12.65 -3.69 4.99
CA THR A 277 13.03 -3.62 3.58
C THR A 277 13.67 -4.94 3.16
N PRO A 278 13.45 -5.41 1.92
CA PRO A 278 14.19 -6.53 1.37
C PRO A 278 15.71 -6.27 1.34
N PRO A 279 16.56 -7.30 1.29
CA PRO A 279 18.00 -7.11 1.16
C PRO A 279 18.36 -6.42 -0.17
N ALA A 280 19.45 -5.66 -0.15
CA ALA A 280 19.99 -5.02 -1.35
C ALA A 280 20.29 -6.04 -2.45
N GLN A 281 20.03 -5.67 -3.70
CA GLN A 281 20.30 -6.53 -4.85
C GLN A 281 21.63 -6.17 -5.49
N THR A 282 22.43 -7.19 -5.79
CA THR A 282 23.78 -7.03 -6.37
C THR A 282 23.81 -7.31 -7.87
N THR A 283 22.81 -8.01 -8.40
CA THR A 283 22.73 -8.40 -9.81
C THR A 283 21.95 -7.37 -10.60
N GLN A 284 22.53 -6.81 -11.67
CA GLN A 284 21.86 -5.85 -12.56
C GLN A 284 21.58 -6.49 -13.93
N PRO A 285 20.31 -6.62 -14.36
CA PRO A 285 19.96 -6.96 -15.74
C PRO A 285 20.13 -5.74 -16.66
N PRO A 286 20.33 -5.92 -17.98
CA PRO A 286 20.24 -4.80 -18.92
C PRO A 286 18.81 -4.25 -18.97
N PHE A 287 18.66 -2.99 -19.38
CA PHE A 287 17.35 -2.42 -19.68
C PHE A 287 16.71 -3.16 -20.86
N GLN A 288 15.47 -3.62 -20.70
CA GLN A 288 14.74 -4.34 -21.74
C GLN A 288 13.31 -3.83 -21.85
N ILE A 289 12.83 -3.77 -23.09
CA ILE A 289 11.44 -3.50 -23.45
C ILE A 289 10.93 -4.75 -24.17
N ILE A 290 9.87 -5.34 -23.65
CA ILE A 290 9.23 -6.52 -24.23
C ILE A 290 7.77 -6.16 -24.50
N ASP A 291 7.39 -6.19 -25.78
CA ASP A 291 6.00 -6.01 -26.17
C ASP A 291 5.27 -7.35 -26.10
N ASP A 292 4.50 -7.54 -25.03
CA ASP A 292 3.68 -8.74 -24.83
C ASP A 292 2.44 -8.72 -25.73
N VAL A 293 1.84 -7.53 -25.90
CA VAL A 293 0.72 -7.28 -26.83
C VAL A 293 0.93 -5.93 -27.50
N ILE A 294 0.93 -5.91 -28.83
CA ILE A 294 0.96 -4.65 -29.59
C ILE A 294 -0.42 -3.99 -29.55
N GLY A 295 -0.47 -2.75 -29.06
CA GLY A 295 -1.72 -1.99 -28.98
C GLY A 295 -2.27 -1.59 -30.35
N THR A 296 -3.60 -1.45 -30.42
CA THR A 296 -4.35 -1.11 -31.65
C THR A 296 -4.65 0.38 -31.77
N GLY A 297 -4.38 1.17 -30.73
CA GLY A 297 -4.56 2.62 -30.76
C GLY A 297 -3.80 3.30 -31.90
N THR A 298 -4.39 4.33 -32.49
CA THR A 298 -3.80 5.04 -33.63
C THR A 298 -2.61 5.91 -33.22
N LEU A 299 -2.63 6.46 -32.00
CA LEU A 299 -1.56 7.28 -31.45
C LEU A 299 -0.52 6.43 -30.71
N ALA A 300 0.72 6.48 -31.19
CA ALA A 300 1.87 5.95 -30.47
C ALA A 300 2.35 6.97 -29.42
N ALA A 301 2.73 6.50 -28.24
CA ALA A 301 3.24 7.33 -27.16
C ALA A 301 4.55 8.03 -27.55
N ALA A 302 4.62 9.34 -27.32
CA ALA A 302 5.79 10.17 -27.55
C ALA A 302 5.95 11.17 -26.39
N LYS A 303 7.11 11.84 -26.32
CA LYS A 303 7.32 12.91 -25.33
C LYS A 303 6.24 13.98 -25.47
N GLY A 304 5.71 14.44 -24.33
CA GLY A 304 4.57 15.34 -24.24
C GLY A 304 3.21 14.63 -24.10
N HIS A 305 3.08 13.38 -24.57
CA HIS A 305 1.82 12.64 -24.46
C HIS A 305 1.54 12.22 -23.02
N THR A 306 0.25 12.13 -22.70
CA THR A 306 -0.23 11.54 -21.45
C THR A 306 -0.76 10.13 -21.70
N LEU A 307 -0.26 9.17 -20.93
CA LEU A 307 -0.70 7.78 -20.93
C LEU A 307 -1.52 7.53 -19.66
N SER A 308 -2.55 6.71 -19.80
CA SER A 308 -3.27 6.09 -18.69
C SER A 308 -2.92 4.61 -18.68
N VAL A 309 -2.35 4.09 -17.60
CA VAL A 309 -1.80 2.73 -17.55
C VAL A 309 -2.24 1.95 -16.32
N GLN A 310 -2.50 0.65 -16.48
CA GLN A 310 -2.55 -0.29 -15.37
C GLN A 310 -1.19 -0.97 -15.23
N TYR A 311 -0.69 -1.15 -14.01
CA TYR A 311 0.62 -1.75 -13.82
C TYR A 311 0.73 -2.64 -12.58
N SER A 312 1.75 -3.50 -12.61
CA SER A 312 2.28 -4.23 -11.45
C SER A 312 3.81 -4.14 -11.47
N GLY A 313 4.41 -3.78 -10.33
CA GLY A 313 5.86 -3.60 -10.17
C GLY A 313 6.48 -4.65 -9.25
N TYR A 314 7.57 -5.26 -9.68
CA TYR A 314 8.26 -6.36 -9.02
C TYR A 314 9.76 -6.07 -8.86
N LEU A 315 10.37 -6.53 -7.76
CA LEU A 315 11.82 -6.65 -7.70
C LEU A 315 12.26 -7.72 -8.70
N TYR A 316 13.35 -7.47 -9.42
CA TYR A 316 13.92 -8.46 -10.32
C TYR A 316 14.50 -9.64 -9.53
N ASN A 317 14.30 -10.86 -10.02
CA ASN A 317 14.88 -12.05 -9.44
C ASN A 317 15.41 -12.97 -10.54
N GLY A 318 16.73 -12.94 -10.77
CA GLY A 318 17.40 -13.76 -11.78
C GLY A 318 17.21 -15.27 -11.60
N SER A 319 16.87 -15.73 -10.40
CA SER A 319 16.77 -17.14 -10.04
C SER A 319 15.42 -17.79 -10.36
N VAL A 320 14.39 -17.00 -10.73
CA VAL A 320 13.07 -17.54 -11.14
C VAL A 320 12.86 -17.39 -12.65
N THR A 321 11.97 -18.19 -13.22
CA THR A 321 11.78 -18.30 -14.68
C THR A 321 11.31 -17.00 -15.32
N ASP A 322 10.26 -16.38 -14.76
CA ASP A 322 9.68 -15.13 -15.25
C ASP A 322 10.43 -13.88 -14.75
N LYS A 323 11.51 -14.09 -13.99
CA LYS A 323 12.36 -13.08 -13.37
C LYS A 323 11.65 -12.16 -12.37
N LYS A 324 10.39 -12.43 -11.99
CA LYS A 324 9.63 -11.59 -11.05
C LYS A 324 9.82 -12.08 -9.63
N GLY A 325 10.44 -11.25 -8.80
CA GLY A 325 10.54 -11.44 -7.36
C GLY A 325 9.32 -10.87 -6.63
N LEU A 326 9.61 -10.10 -5.59
CA LEU A 326 8.60 -9.48 -4.71
C LEU A 326 7.83 -8.39 -5.44
N ARG A 327 6.50 -8.48 -5.49
CA ARG A 327 5.65 -7.37 -5.94
C ARG A 327 5.65 -6.28 -4.88
N PHE A 328 6.01 -5.06 -5.25
CA PHE A 328 6.08 -3.92 -4.33
C PHE A 328 4.97 -2.89 -4.56
N ASP A 329 4.34 -2.91 -5.73
CA ASP A 329 3.28 -1.97 -6.10
C ASP A 329 2.38 -2.50 -7.22
N THR A 330 1.13 -2.06 -7.26
CA THR A 330 0.21 -2.30 -8.38
C THR A 330 -0.98 -1.33 -8.34
N SER A 331 -1.39 -0.83 -9.51
CA SER A 331 -2.61 -0.01 -9.64
C SER A 331 -3.89 -0.85 -9.68
N ARG A 332 -3.76 -2.16 -9.95
CA ARG A 332 -4.90 -3.05 -10.25
C ARG A 332 -5.81 -3.30 -9.06
N ILE A 333 -5.30 -3.16 -7.83
CA ILE A 333 -6.10 -3.24 -6.59
C ILE A 333 -7.24 -2.23 -6.63
N THR A 334 -6.93 -1.00 -7.03
CA THR A 334 -7.91 0.11 -7.05
C THR A 334 -8.77 0.11 -8.31
N GLY A 335 -8.35 -0.66 -9.32
CA GLY A 335 -8.87 -0.57 -10.69
C GLY A 335 -8.60 0.77 -11.39
N THR A 336 -8.04 1.76 -10.70
CA THR A 336 -7.82 3.11 -11.22
C THR A 336 -6.48 3.17 -11.96
N PRO A 337 -6.46 3.44 -13.27
CA PRO A 337 -5.22 3.56 -14.02
C PRO A 337 -4.36 4.74 -13.54
N PHE A 338 -3.05 4.56 -13.58
CA PHE A 338 -2.08 5.60 -13.27
C PHE A 338 -1.80 6.48 -14.50
N SER A 339 -1.83 7.80 -14.30
CA SER A 339 -1.54 8.77 -15.36
C SER A 339 -0.07 9.18 -15.37
N VAL A 340 0.56 9.02 -16.54
CA VAL A 340 1.97 9.32 -16.83
C VAL A 340 2.06 10.31 -17.98
N LYS A 341 2.74 11.44 -17.79
CA LYS A 341 3.09 12.34 -18.89
C LYS A 341 4.56 12.18 -19.25
N LEU A 342 4.84 11.69 -20.47
CA LEU A 342 6.21 11.40 -20.90
C LEU A 342 6.97 12.69 -21.19
N GLY A 343 8.24 12.73 -20.82
CA GLY A 343 9.13 13.88 -21.00
C GLY A 343 9.14 14.87 -19.82
N ASP A 344 8.25 14.72 -18.85
CA ASP A 344 8.19 15.61 -17.68
C ASP A 344 9.13 15.15 -16.53
N ASN A 345 9.78 13.98 -16.66
CA ASN A 345 10.69 13.38 -15.68
C ASN A 345 10.04 13.23 -14.30
N LYS A 346 8.77 12.78 -14.28
CA LYS A 346 7.99 12.53 -13.05
C LYS A 346 7.92 11.07 -12.67
N VAL A 347 8.35 10.18 -13.54
CA VAL A 347 8.51 8.74 -13.29
C VAL A 347 9.98 8.35 -13.44
N ILE A 348 10.33 7.12 -13.05
CA ILE A 348 11.68 6.60 -13.21
C ILE A 348 12.10 6.60 -14.68
N GLN A 349 13.40 6.75 -14.95
CA GLN A 349 13.92 6.87 -16.32
C GLN A 349 13.58 5.65 -17.20
N GLY A 350 13.52 4.46 -16.62
CA GLY A 350 13.10 3.26 -17.33
C GLY A 350 11.65 3.33 -17.84
N TRP A 351 10.76 4.05 -17.16
CA TRP A 351 9.40 4.32 -17.68
C TRP A 351 9.40 5.41 -18.75
N GLU A 352 10.13 6.51 -18.55
CA GLU A 352 10.26 7.60 -19.53
C GLU A 352 10.74 7.06 -20.89
N ASN A 353 11.71 6.15 -20.87
CA ASN A 353 12.26 5.53 -22.09
C ASN A 353 11.43 4.32 -22.54
N GLY A 354 10.99 3.48 -21.60
CA GLY A 354 10.32 2.21 -21.90
C GLY A 354 8.91 2.34 -22.44
N LEU A 355 8.23 3.45 -22.17
CA LEU A 355 6.87 3.70 -22.65
C LEU A 355 6.81 4.41 -24.00
N LEU A 356 7.94 4.81 -24.59
CA LEU A 356 7.94 5.39 -25.93
C LEU A 356 7.44 4.37 -26.97
N GLY A 357 6.64 4.84 -27.92
CA GLY A 357 6.11 4.05 -29.03
C GLY A 357 4.94 3.10 -28.68
N VAL A 358 4.62 2.89 -27.40
CA VAL A 358 3.48 2.03 -27.01
C VAL A 358 2.16 2.67 -27.43
N LYS A 359 1.17 1.84 -27.75
CA LYS A 359 -0.18 2.26 -28.18
C LYS A 359 -1.23 1.82 -27.17
N ALA A 360 -2.38 2.49 -27.16
CA ALA A 360 -3.54 2.06 -26.38
C ALA A 360 -3.93 0.61 -26.71
N GLY A 361 -4.30 -0.16 -25.69
CA GLY A 361 -4.53 -1.61 -25.75
C GLY A 361 -3.25 -2.45 -25.70
N GLY A 362 -2.07 -1.83 -25.70
CA GLY A 362 -0.79 -2.53 -25.64
C GLY A 362 -0.45 -3.04 -24.23
N LYS A 363 0.26 -4.16 -24.16
CA LYS A 363 0.86 -4.71 -22.93
C LYS A 363 2.35 -4.82 -23.10
N ARG A 364 3.10 -4.31 -22.13
CA ARG A 364 4.55 -4.19 -22.20
C ARG A 364 5.17 -4.56 -20.86
N THR A 365 6.20 -5.38 -20.92
CA THR A 365 7.07 -5.68 -19.79
C THR A 365 8.35 -4.88 -19.90
N LEU A 366 8.69 -4.13 -18.85
CA LEU A 366 9.93 -3.38 -18.73
C LEU A 366 10.82 -4.04 -17.69
N ILE A 367 12.04 -4.40 -18.06
CA ILE A 367 13.10 -4.78 -17.10
C ILE A 367 14.02 -3.58 -16.97
N ILE A 368 14.16 -3.05 -15.76
CA ILE A 368 14.77 -1.76 -15.49
C ILE A 368 15.95 -1.94 -14.53
N PRO A 369 17.20 -1.71 -14.98
CA PRO A 369 18.36 -1.70 -14.08
C PRO A 369 18.23 -0.59 -13.03
N ALA A 370 18.93 -0.74 -11.91
CA ALA A 370 18.80 0.17 -10.78
C ALA A 370 19.09 1.64 -11.14
N ASP A 371 20.07 1.90 -12.01
CA ASP A 371 20.45 3.24 -12.47
C ASP A 371 19.34 3.96 -13.27
N GLN A 372 18.43 3.21 -13.89
CA GLN A 372 17.23 3.71 -14.56
C GLN A 372 15.96 3.59 -13.69
N ALA A 373 16.08 3.05 -12.48
CA ALA A 373 15.04 2.94 -11.47
C ALA A 373 15.29 3.93 -10.30
N TYR A 374 15.56 3.43 -9.09
CA TYR A 374 15.78 4.23 -7.87
C TYR A 374 17.25 4.35 -7.45
N GLY A 375 18.18 3.74 -8.18
CA GLY A 375 19.62 3.87 -8.00
C GLY A 375 20.11 3.34 -6.65
N ALA A 376 21.12 4.02 -6.09
CA ALA A 376 21.79 3.62 -4.85
C ALA A 376 20.97 3.86 -3.57
N ASN A 377 19.79 4.46 -3.69
CA ASN A 377 18.94 4.76 -2.54
C ASN A 377 17.79 3.76 -2.45
N ALA A 378 17.45 3.36 -1.23
CA ALA A 378 16.21 2.62 -0.99
C ALA A 378 15.01 3.56 -1.11
N GLN A 379 13.86 3.03 -1.57
CA GLN A 379 12.61 3.76 -1.71
C GLN A 379 11.44 2.90 -1.18
N GLY A 380 10.96 3.21 0.02
CA GLY A 380 9.90 2.43 0.67
C GLY A 380 10.30 0.96 0.82
N SER A 381 9.55 0.06 0.19
CA SER A 381 9.82 -1.40 0.17
C SER A 381 10.79 -1.84 -0.93
N ILE A 382 11.37 -0.89 -1.67
CA ILE A 382 12.36 -1.15 -2.73
C ILE A 382 13.75 -0.92 -2.13
N PRO A 383 14.64 -1.93 -2.11
CA PRO A 383 15.98 -1.74 -1.57
C PRO A 383 16.87 -0.92 -2.50
N ALA A 384 17.97 -0.42 -1.95
CA ALA A 384 19.03 0.22 -2.73
C ALA A 384 19.56 -0.73 -3.82
N ASN A 385 19.93 -0.15 -4.96
CA ASN A 385 20.44 -0.86 -6.13
C ASN A 385 19.49 -1.94 -6.68
N ALA A 386 18.18 -1.83 -6.44
CA ALA A 386 17.22 -2.82 -6.92
C ALA A 386 16.86 -2.62 -8.41
N PRO A 387 17.14 -3.59 -9.29
CA PRO A 387 16.48 -3.66 -10.57
C PRO A 387 15.02 -4.09 -10.43
N LEU A 388 14.19 -3.58 -11.33
CA LEU A 388 12.74 -3.72 -11.27
C LEU A 388 12.21 -4.38 -12.54
N ILE A 389 11.08 -5.06 -12.42
CA ILE A 389 10.24 -5.46 -13.54
C ILE A 389 8.89 -4.76 -13.40
N PHE A 390 8.40 -4.17 -14.48
CA PHE A 390 7.04 -3.66 -14.56
C PHE A 390 6.28 -4.34 -15.68
N GLU A 391 5.09 -4.85 -15.35
CA GLU A 391 4.09 -5.22 -16.34
C GLU A 391 3.11 -4.08 -16.48
N ILE A 392 2.96 -3.55 -17.69
CA ILE A 392 2.20 -2.34 -17.96
C ILE A 392 1.18 -2.61 -19.06
N GLU A 393 -0.05 -2.21 -18.84
CA GLU A 393 -1.15 -2.25 -19.81
C GLU A 393 -1.62 -0.82 -20.06
N VAL A 394 -1.59 -0.40 -21.33
CA VAL A 394 -1.89 0.98 -21.71
C VAL A 394 -3.37 1.10 -22.03
N VAL A 395 -4.09 1.81 -21.18
CA VAL A 395 -5.53 2.06 -21.32
C VAL A 395 -5.77 3.11 -22.40
N SER A 396 -5.04 4.22 -22.36
CA SER A 396 -5.16 5.28 -23.37
C SER A 396 -3.85 6.04 -23.56
N VAL A 397 -3.73 6.68 -24.72
CA VAL A 397 -2.66 7.63 -25.06
C VAL A 397 -3.34 8.90 -25.58
N THR A 398 -2.98 10.05 -25.04
CA THR A 398 -3.55 11.35 -25.40
C THR A 398 -2.42 12.31 -25.76
N ALA A 399 -2.60 13.05 -26.86
CA ALA A 399 -1.70 14.12 -27.28
C ALA A 399 -1.76 15.31 -26.29
N PRO A 400 -0.77 16.23 -26.32
CA PRO A 400 -0.69 17.36 -25.38
C PRO A 400 -1.88 18.32 -25.44
#